data_AF-A0A8T4W085-F1
#
_entry.id   AF-A0A8T4W085-F1
#
_cell.length_a   1.000
_cell.length_b   1.000
_cell.length_c   1.000
_cell.angle_alpha   90.00
_cell.angle_beta   90.00
_cell.angle_gamma   90.00
#
_symmetry.space_group_name_H-M   'P 1'
#
loop_
_entity.id
_entity.type
_entity.pdbx_description
1 polymer ?
#
loop_
_entity_poly.entity_id
_entity_poly.type
_entity_poly.pdbx_seq_one_letter_code
_entity_poly.pdbx_strand_id
1 'polypeptide(L)'
;KGKVRGYSHLEKVGKKLYKRALKFVPSLFFISLAVYLFFFSDVLNIWRAWLYWFIAVGGMASLGAFIGKGHPLSILTSFFLAPFMSLTLIGPGWIAGYVEARVRNPRIRDINDLTTSKSFNEFLSNNLIRPIMVGIFSNVFTWIGLFVILPLLISFF
;
A
#
# COMPACT_ATOMS: atom_id res chain seq x y z
N LYS A 1 -34.33 12.28 35.98
CA LYS A 1 -33.87 12.50 34.58
C LYS A 1 -32.34 12.30 34.38
N GLY A 2 -31.67 11.39 35.11
CA GLY A 2 -30.20 11.24 35.05
C GLY A 2 -29.65 10.02 34.29
N LYS A 3 -30.45 8.97 34.05
CA LYS A 3 -29.95 7.69 33.48
C LYS A 3 -29.75 7.70 31.97
N VAL A 4 -30.44 8.56 31.21
CA VAL A 4 -30.43 8.51 29.72
C VAL A 4 -29.18 9.16 29.11
N ARG A 5 -28.50 10.07 29.82
CA ARG A 5 -27.28 10.75 29.32
C ARG A 5 -26.04 9.86 29.31
N GLY A 6 -25.92 8.91 30.24
CA GLY A 6 -24.75 8.03 30.39
C GLY A 6 -24.57 7.04 29.23
N TYR A 7 -25.67 6.44 28.75
CA TYR A 7 -25.62 5.45 27.66
C TYR A 7 -25.16 6.06 26.33
N SER A 8 -25.50 7.32 26.04
CA SER A 8 -25.04 7.98 24.80
C SER A 8 -23.52 8.23 24.77
N HIS A 9 -22.88 8.38 25.93
CA HIS A 9 -21.43 8.53 26.03
C HIS A 9 -20.73 7.17 25.88
N LEU A 10 -21.28 6.12 26.51
CA LEU A 10 -20.79 4.74 26.36
C LEU A 10 -20.95 4.21 24.93
N GLU A 11 -22.02 4.56 24.23
CA GLU A 11 -22.24 4.20 22.83
C GLU A 11 -21.25 4.92 21.90
N LYS A 12 -20.92 6.19 22.17
CA LYS A 12 -19.89 6.94 21.45
C LYS A 12 -18.50 6.35 21.68
N VAL A 13 -18.18 5.92 22.90
CA VAL A 13 -16.92 5.25 23.24
C VAL A 13 -16.83 3.89 22.56
N GLY A 14 -17.91 3.08 22.58
CA GLY A 14 -17.99 1.80 21.88
C GLY A 14 -17.81 1.92 20.37
N LYS A 15 -18.47 2.89 19.72
CA LYS A 15 -18.28 3.18 18.28
C LYS A 15 -16.86 3.64 17.95
N LYS A 16 -16.17 4.34 18.87
CA LYS A 16 -14.79 4.81 18.69
C LYS A 16 -13.77 3.66 18.86
N LEU A 17 -14.02 2.73 19.78
CA LEU A 17 -13.23 1.51 19.98
C LEU A 17 -13.42 0.52 18.83
N TYR A 18 -14.66 0.29 18.38
CA TYR A 18 -14.98 -0.53 17.20
C TYR A 18 -14.26 -0.01 15.95
N LYS A 19 -14.31 1.30 15.69
CA LYS A 19 -13.59 1.93 14.56
C LYS A 19 -12.07 1.85 14.68
N ARG A 20 -11.52 1.69 15.89
CA ARG A 20 -10.07 1.43 16.10
C ARG A 20 -9.74 -0.03 15.86
N ALA A 21 -10.56 -0.96 16.36
CA ALA A 21 -10.40 -2.39 16.15
C ALA A 21 -10.51 -2.78 14.67
N LEU A 22 -11.43 -2.16 13.93
CA LEU A 22 -11.59 -2.40 12.48
C LEU A 22 -10.31 -2.15 11.68
N LYS A 23 -9.46 -1.21 12.13
CA LYS A 23 -8.18 -0.90 11.47
C LYS A 23 -7.16 -2.04 11.60
N PHE A 24 -7.30 -2.88 12.62
CA PHE A 24 -6.40 -4.02 12.86
C PHE A 24 -6.91 -5.31 12.22
N VAL A 25 -8.13 -5.34 11.67
CA VAL A 25 -8.72 -6.55 11.06
C VAL A 25 -7.83 -7.12 9.94
N PRO A 26 -7.29 -6.34 9.00
CA PRO A 26 -6.40 -6.89 7.98
C PRO A 26 -5.10 -7.46 8.58
N SER A 27 -4.49 -6.75 9.54
CA SER A 27 -3.28 -7.23 10.22
C SER A 27 -3.53 -8.52 11.01
N LEU A 28 -4.66 -8.60 11.72
CA LEU A 28 -5.08 -9.80 12.44
C LEU A 28 -5.34 -10.98 11.50
N PHE A 29 -5.90 -10.75 10.31
CA PHE A 29 -6.09 -11.78 9.30
C PHE A 29 -4.74 -12.38 8.85
N PHE A 30 -3.75 -11.55 8.54
CA PHE A 30 -2.41 -12.04 8.16
C PHE A 30 -1.67 -12.73 9.29
N ILE A 31 -1.81 -12.24 10.53
CA ILE A 31 -1.24 -12.89 11.71
C ILE A 31 -1.92 -14.25 11.94
N SER A 32 -3.24 -14.32 11.84
CA SER A 32 -3.99 -15.58 11.95
C SER A 32 -3.59 -16.57 10.87
N LEU A 33 -3.40 -16.09 9.63
CA LEU A 33 -2.91 -16.92 8.54
C LEU A 33 -1.51 -17.44 8.85
N ALA A 34 -0.56 -16.57 9.24
CA ALA A 34 0.79 -16.98 9.59
C ALA A 34 0.83 -18.00 10.74
N VAL A 35 -0.01 -17.85 11.76
CA VAL A 35 -0.14 -18.80 12.87
C VAL A 35 -0.70 -20.14 12.39
N TYR A 36 -1.75 -20.14 11.56
CA TYR A 36 -2.29 -21.36 10.97
C TYR A 36 -1.21 -22.11 10.16
N LEU A 37 -0.43 -21.39 9.35
CA LEU A 37 0.67 -21.97 8.57
C LEU A 37 1.78 -22.57 9.45
N PHE A 38 2.08 -21.95 10.59
CA PHE A 38 3.09 -22.45 11.51
C PHE A 38 2.70 -23.80 12.15
N PHE A 39 1.41 -24.03 12.42
CA PHE A 39 0.94 -25.26 13.04
C PHE A 39 0.62 -26.39 12.05
N PHE A 40 0.24 -26.05 10.81
CA PHE A 40 -0.28 -27.02 9.85
C PHE A 40 0.60 -27.22 8.60
N SER A 41 1.72 -26.51 8.44
CA SER A 41 2.55 -26.58 7.22
C SER A 41 4.04 -26.79 7.51
N ASP A 42 4.72 -27.50 6.60
CA ASP A 42 6.18 -27.63 6.63
C ASP A 42 6.88 -26.27 6.53
N VAL A 43 7.96 -26.10 7.29
CA VAL A 43 8.75 -24.86 7.35
C VAL A 43 9.22 -24.40 5.96
N LEU A 44 9.49 -25.36 5.06
CA LEU A 44 9.84 -25.11 3.66
C LEU A 44 8.70 -24.47 2.85
N ASN A 45 7.45 -24.87 3.07
CA ASN A 45 6.30 -24.32 2.38
C ASN A 45 5.97 -22.90 2.88
N ILE A 46 6.16 -22.65 4.18
CA ILE A 46 6.03 -21.30 4.76
C ILE A 46 7.04 -20.35 4.11
N TRP A 47 8.29 -20.77 3.97
CA TRP A 47 9.34 -19.95 3.37
C TRP A 47 9.06 -19.66 1.89
N ARG A 48 8.62 -20.67 1.14
CA ARG A 48 8.21 -20.51 -0.27
C ARG A 48 7.04 -19.54 -0.40
N ALA A 49 5.97 -19.74 0.37
CA ALA A 49 4.79 -18.88 0.37
C ALA A 49 5.16 -17.42 0.66
N TRP A 50 6.04 -17.18 1.64
CA TRP A 50 6.53 -15.84 1.97
C TRP A 50 7.34 -15.21 0.82
N LEU A 51 8.23 -15.97 0.17
CA LEU A 51 8.99 -15.49 -0.99
C LEU A 51 8.08 -15.17 -2.19
N TYR A 52 7.11 -16.04 -2.50
CA TYR A 52 6.14 -15.78 -3.57
C TYR A 52 5.31 -14.53 -3.27
N TRP A 53 4.88 -14.35 -2.02
CA TRP A 53 4.19 -13.13 -1.60
C TRP A 53 5.05 -11.89 -1.78
N PHE A 54 6.28 -11.93 -1.29
CA PHE A 54 7.21 -10.82 -1.36
C PHE A 54 7.47 -10.40 -2.81
N ILE A 55 7.73 -11.37 -3.69
CA ILE A 55 8.01 -11.12 -5.11
C ILE A 55 6.76 -10.68 -5.86
N ALA A 56 5.60 -11.30 -5.63
CA ALA A 56 4.38 -10.95 -6.35
C ALA A 56 3.88 -9.55 -5.97
N VAL A 57 3.77 -9.27 -4.67
CA VAL A 57 3.25 -7.98 -4.17
C VAL A 57 4.28 -6.88 -4.34
N GLY A 58 5.54 -7.12 -3.94
CA GLY A 58 6.64 -6.18 -4.11
C GLY A 58 6.96 -5.92 -5.58
N GLY A 59 7.04 -6.98 -6.38
CA GLY A 59 7.31 -6.90 -7.81
C GLY A 59 6.26 -6.08 -8.55
N MET A 60 4.96 -6.37 -8.34
CA MET A 60 3.90 -5.56 -8.96
C MET A 60 3.93 -4.12 -8.49
N ALA A 61 4.11 -3.85 -7.19
CA ALA A 61 4.23 -2.47 -6.69
C ALA A 61 5.36 -1.69 -7.39
N SER A 62 6.53 -2.34 -7.54
CA SER A 62 7.68 -1.76 -8.24
C SER A 62 7.40 -1.49 -9.72
N LEU A 63 6.61 -2.37 -10.37
CA LEU A 63 6.17 -2.22 -11.74
C LEU A 63 5.22 -1.02 -11.89
N GLY A 64 4.33 -0.80 -10.92
CA GLY A 64 3.51 0.40 -10.83
C GLY A 64 4.36 1.67 -10.66
N ALA A 65 5.35 1.66 -9.77
CA ALA A 65 6.29 2.78 -9.61
C ALA A 65 7.06 3.09 -10.90
N PHE A 66 7.49 2.06 -11.62
CA PHE A 66 8.18 2.17 -12.90
C PHE A 66 7.28 2.81 -13.97
N ILE A 67 6.02 2.37 -14.10
CA ILE A 67 5.03 2.97 -15.01
C ILE A 67 4.78 4.44 -14.66
N GLY A 68 4.78 4.78 -13.37
CA GLY A 68 4.73 6.17 -12.88
C GLY A 68 5.95 7.02 -13.22
N LYS A 69 6.94 6.49 -13.96
CA LYS A 69 8.22 7.14 -14.30
C LYS A 69 9.01 7.54 -13.04
N GLY A 70 8.89 6.74 -11.99
CA GLY A 70 9.61 6.92 -10.74
C GLY A 70 11.12 6.72 -10.89
N HIS A 71 11.87 7.41 -10.05
CA HIS A 71 13.30 7.20 -9.87
C HIS A 71 13.58 5.80 -9.31
N PRO A 72 14.73 5.17 -9.62
CA PRO A 72 15.10 3.86 -9.08
C PRO A 72 14.97 3.73 -7.56
N LEU A 73 15.26 4.80 -6.81
CA LEU A 73 15.09 4.84 -5.36
C LEU A 73 13.63 4.64 -4.93
N SER A 74 12.69 5.24 -5.64
CA SER A 74 11.25 5.14 -5.37
C SER A 74 10.72 3.75 -5.74
N ILE A 75 11.23 3.17 -6.82
CA ILE A 75 10.92 1.80 -7.24
C ILE A 75 11.36 0.80 -6.18
N LEU A 76 12.62 0.89 -5.71
CA LEU A 76 13.14 0.03 -4.64
C LEU A 76 12.33 0.23 -3.34
N THR A 77 12.02 1.47 -3.01
CA THR A 77 11.21 1.80 -1.82
C THR A 77 9.85 1.09 -1.89
N SER A 78 9.13 1.19 -3.01
CA SER A 78 7.84 0.51 -3.18
C SER A 78 7.97 -1.02 -3.09
N PHE A 79 9.01 -1.61 -3.67
CA PHE A 79 9.25 -3.05 -3.68
C PHE A 79 9.39 -3.62 -2.26
N PHE A 80 10.27 -3.03 -1.45
CA PHE A 80 10.54 -3.52 -0.10
C PHE A 80 9.37 -3.27 0.85
N LEU A 81 8.65 -2.15 0.67
CA LEU A 81 7.61 -1.72 1.58
C LEU A 81 6.23 -2.34 1.29
N ALA A 82 5.96 -2.72 0.04
CA ALA A 82 4.68 -3.28 -0.37
C ALA A 82 4.24 -4.53 0.40
N PRO A 83 5.06 -5.57 0.63
CA PRO A 83 4.62 -6.76 1.36
C PRO A 83 4.23 -6.47 2.82
N PHE A 84 4.70 -5.35 3.40
CA PHE A 84 4.37 -4.95 4.76
C PHE A 84 3.18 -4.00 4.84
N MET A 85 3.00 -3.13 3.84
CA MET A 85 2.04 -2.02 3.89
C MET A 85 0.88 -2.11 2.90
N SER A 86 0.78 -3.19 2.13
CA SER A 86 -0.26 -3.42 1.10
C SER A 86 -1.70 -3.22 1.57
N LEU A 87 -1.96 -3.38 2.87
CA LEU A 87 -3.30 -3.30 3.49
C LEU A 87 -3.53 -1.99 4.25
N THR A 88 -2.54 -1.10 4.27
CA THR A 88 -2.63 0.16 4.98
C THR A 88 -3.19 1.25 4.06
N LEU A 89 -3.84 2.26 4.64
CA LEU A 89 -4.36 3.40 3.87
C LEU A 89 -3.25 4.23 3.21
N ILE A 90 -2.04 4.21 3.78
CA ILE A 90 -0.86 4.89 3.22
C ILE A 90 -0.28 4.04 2.08
N GLY A 91 -0.28 2.72 2.23
CA GLY A 91 0.27 1.84 1.20
C GLY A 91 1.77 2.06 0.93
N PRO A 92 2.38 1.20 0.12
CA PRO A 92 3.76 1.42 -0.33
C PRO A 92 3.90 2.63 -1.26
N GLY A 93 2.83 2.95 -2.01
CA GLY A 93 2.86 3.99 -3.03
C GLY A 93 3.04 5.38 -2.45
N TRP A 94 2.34 5.76 -1.38
CA TRP A 94 2.50 7.11 -0.83
C TRP A 94 3.90 7.34 -0.26
N ILE A 95 4.56 6.29 0.24
CA ILE A 95 5.96 6.38 0.71
C ILE A 95 6.93 6.46 -0.48
N ALA A 96 6.73 5.65 -1.52
CA ALA A 96 7.51 5.76 -2.76
C ALA A 96 7.34 7.15 -3.42
N GLY A 97 6.12 7.69 -3.42
CA GLY A 97 5.83 9.04 -3.88
C GLY A 97 6.50 10.11 -3.02
N TYR A 98 6.53 9.94 -1.70
CA TYR A 98 7.29 10.84 -0.82
C TYR A 98 8.80 10.82 -1.13
N VAL A 99 9.39 9.64 -1.32
CA VAL A 99 10.80 9.50 -1.72
C VAL A 99 11.04 10.16 -3.08
N GLU A 100 10.16 9.96 -4.05
CA GLU A 100 10.24 10.60 -5.37
C GLU A 100 10.19 12.13 -5.26
N ALA A 101 9.25 12.66 -4.47
CA ALA A 101 9.13 14.10 -4.24
C ALA A 101 10.40 14.66 -3.59
N ARG A 102 11.01 13.91 -2.67
CA ARG A 102 12.25 14.34 -2.02
C ARG A 102 13.43 14.38 -2.99
N VAL A 103 13.53 13.38 -3.88
CA VAL A 103 14.60 13.30 -4.89
C VAL A 103 14.44 14.40 -5.94
N ARG A 104 13.23 14.68 -6.41
CA ARG A 104 12.99 15.66 -7.47
C ARG A 104 12.86 17.10 -6.99
N ASN A 105 12.50 17.29 -5.71
CA ASN A 105 12.32 18.58 -5.05
C ASN A 105 11.39 19.54 -5.84
N PRO A 106 10.07 19.29 -5.85
CA PRO A 106 9.12 20.07 -6.63
C PRO A 106 9.13 21.55 -6.23
N ARG A 107 9.11 22.44 -7.22
CA ARG A 107 9.16 23.90 -7.07
C ARG A 107 7.85 24.53 -7.51
N ILE A 108 7.65 25.80 -7.13
CA ILE A 108 6.46 26.59 -7.52
C ILE A 108 6.35 26.70 -9.06
N ARG A 109 7.48 26.76 -9.77
CA ARG A 109 7.50 26.72 -11.24
C ARG A 109 6.83 25.47 -11.80
N ASP A 110 7.01 24.31 -11.17
CA ASP A 110 6.40 23.07 -11.66
C ASP A 110 4.87 23.15 -11.62
N ILE A 111 4.28 23.94 -10.72
CA ILE A 111 2.82 24.18 -10.68
C ILE A 111 2.37 25.01 -11.89
N ASN A 112 3.12 26.05 -12.26
CA ASN A 112 2.81 26.85 -13.45
C ASN A 112 2.94 26.00 -14.72
N ASP A 113 3.99 25.18 -14.81
CA ASP A 113 4.22 24.29 -15.95
C ASP A 113 3.07 23.28 -16.14
N LEU A 114 2.38 22.89 -15.05
CA LEU A 114 1.18 22.03 -15.14
C LEU A 114 0.01 22.72 -15.81
N THR A 115 -0.24 23.99 -15.48
CA THR A 115 -1.37 24.74 -16.08
C THR A 115 -1.19 24.97 -17.58
N THR A 116 0.05 24.97 -18.05
CA THR A 116 0.39 25.13 -19.46
C THR A 116 0.52 23.82 -20.22
N SER A 117 0.49 22.67 -19.54
CA SER A 117 0.67 21.36 -20.17
C SER A 117 -0.52 21.01 -21.08
N LYS A 118 -0.24 20.61 -22.32
CA LYS A 118 -1.28 20.32 -23.34
C LYS A 118 -1.46 18.83 -23.62
N SER A 119 -0.46 18.03 -23.27
CA SER A 119 -0.44 16.58 -23.49
C SER A 119 -0.38 15.81 -22.18
N PHE A 120 -1.02 14.63 -22.15
CA PHE A 120 -0.96 13.71 -21.01
C PHE A 120 0.48 13.28 -20.69
N ASN A 121 1.34 13.18 -21.70
CA ASN A 121 2.76 12.86 -21.50
C ASN A 121 3.56 13.99 -20.87
N GLU A 122 3.21 15.25 -21.15
CA GLU A 122 3.80 16.44 -20.52
C GLU A 122 3.33 16.58 -19.07
N PHE A 123 2.06 16.29 -18.83
CA PHE A 123 1.50 16.24 -17.48
C PHE A 123 2.24 15.22 -16.61
N LEU A 124 2.43 14.01 -17.13
CA LEU A 124 3.19 12.93 -16.46
C LEU A 124 4.69 13.18 -16.35
N SER A 125 5.27 14.10 -17.14
CA SER A 125 6.70 14.40 -17.07
C SER A 125 7.03 15.48 -16.03
N ASN A 126 6.03 16.18 -15.50
CA ASN A 126 6.20 17.22 -14.50
C ASN A 126 6.69 16.67 -13.15
N ASN A 127 7.57 17.42 -12.46
CA ASN A 127 8.20 16.99 -11.21
C ASN A 127 7.22 16.95 -10.02
N LEU A 128 6.10 17.66 -10.07
CA LEU A 128 5.05 17.61 -9.06
C LEU A 128 4.14 16.39 -9.24
N ILE A 129 3.79 16.06 -10.50
CA ILE A 129 2.83 14.99 -10.81
C ILE A 129 3.47 13.61 -10.76
N ARG A 130 4.74 13.46 -11.16
CA ARG A 130 5.45 12.16 -11.10
C ARG A 130 5.36 11.49 -9.72
N PRO A 131 5.72 12.15 -8.60
CA PRO A 131 5.59 11.57 -7.27
C PRO A 131 4.19 11.04 -6.95
N ILE A 132 3.14 11.78 -7.35
CA ILE A 132 1.75 11.41 -7.13
C ILE A 132 1.39 10.19 -7.98
N MET A 133 1.81 10.18 -9.25
CA MET A 133 1.58 9.08 -10.17
C MET A 133 2.29 7.80 -9.72
N VAL A 134 3.55 7.90 -9.30
CA VAL A 134 4.30 6.79 -8.67
C VAL A 134 3.50 6.21 -7.51
N GLY A 135 2.94 7.05 -6.64
CA GLY A 135 2.18 6.57 -5.50
C GLY A 135 0.86 5.89 -5.88
N ILE A 136 0.10 6.48 -6.80
CA ILE A 136 -1.16 5.92 -7.29
C ILE A 136 -0.91 4.59 -8.00
N PHE A 137 -0.01 4.56 -9.00
CA PHE A 137 0.26 3.36 -9.77
C PHE A 137 0.83 2.24 -8.91
N SER A 138 1.74 2.54 -7.98
CA SER A 138 2.27 1.53 -7.05
C SER A 138 1.15 0.89 -6.23
N ASN A 139 0.20 1.68 -5.73
CA ASN A 139 -0.91 1.16 -4.93
C ASN A 139 -1.87 0.30 -5.78
N VAL A 140 -2.23 0.75 -6.98
CA VAL A 140 -3.09 -0.01 -7.90
C VAL A 140 -2.44 -1.35 -8.26
N PHE A 141 -1.16 -1.35 -8.60
CA PHE A 141 -0.44 -2.58 -8.92
C PHE A 141 -0.21 -3.47 -7.70
N THR A 142 -0.04 -2.90 -6.51
CA THR A 142 0.02 -3.68 -5.26
C THR A 142 -1.27 -4.49 -5.09
N TRP A 143 -2.43 -3.89 -5.35
CA TRP A 143 -3.71 -4.61 -5.28
C TRP A 143 -3.84 -5.69 -6.35
N ILE A 144 -3.37 -5.43 -7.57
CA ILE A 144 -3.28 -6.46 -8.61
C ILE A 144 -2.40 -7.63 -8.13
N GLY A 145 -1.24 -7.33 -7.53
CA GLY A 145 -0.35 -8.34 -6.93
C GLY A 145 -1.04 -9.16 -5.85
N LEU A 146 -1.86 -8.53 -5.00
CA LEU A 146 -2.69 -9.22 -4.00
C LEU A 146 -3.69 -10.18 -4.64
N PHE A 147 -4.39 -9.77 -5.70
CA PHE A 147 -5.34 -10.64 -6.38
C PHE A 147 -4.68 -11.82 -7.09
N VAL A 148 -3.47 -11.64 -7.62
CA VAL A 148 -2.71 -12.71 -8.27
C VAL A 148 -2.16 -13.70 -7.26
N ILE A 149 -1.65 -13.23 -6.12
CA ILE A 149 -0.99 -14.10 -5.15
C ILE A 149 -1.95 -14.91 -4.28
N LEU A 150 -3.14 -14.38 -3.97
CA LEU A 150 -4.14 -15.08 -3.14
C LEU A 150 -4.49 -16.50 -3.66
N PRO A 151 -4.87 -16.71 -4.94
CA PRO A 151 -5.14 -18.06 -5.44
C PRO A 151 -3.88 -18.94 -5.47
N LEU A 152 -2.72 -18.35 -5.72
CA LEU A 152 -1.45 -19.06 -5.80
C LEU A 152 -1.02 -19.56 -4.40
N LEU A 153 -1.25 -18.77 -3.36
CA LEU A 153 -1.05 -19.18 -1.97
C LEU A 153 -1.98 -20.32 -1.58
N ILE A 154 -3.27 -20.25 -1.97
CA ILE A 154 -4.23 -21.32 -1.69
C ILE A 154 -3.79 -22.65 -2.33
N SER A 155 -3.13 -22.61 -3.49
CA SER A 155 -2.62 -23.84 -4.14
C SER A 155 -1.43 -24.49 -3.44
N PHE A 156 -0.75 -23.80 -2.51
CA PHE A 156 0.33 -24.36 -1.69
C PHE A 156 -0.18 -25.04 -0.41
N PHE A 157 -1.48 -24.92 -0.11
CA PHE A 157 -2.14 -25.50 1.07
C PHE A 157 -3.04 -26.66 0.66
#